data_AF-E8X7W2-F1
#
_entry.id   AF-E8X7W2-F1
#
_cell.length_a   1.000
_cell.length_b   1.000
_cell.length_c   1.000
_cell.angle_alpha   90.00
_cell.angle_beta   90.00
_cell.angle_gamma   90.00
#
_symmetry.space_group_name_H-M   'P 1'
#
loop_
_entity.id
_entity.type
_entity.pdbx_description
1 polymer ?
#
loop_
_entity_poly.entity_id
_entity_poly.type
_entity_poly.pdbx_seq_one_letter_code
_entity_poly.pdbx_strand_id
1 'polypeptide(L)'
;MAPTRELWTSNLVDAARAIGDTERQRSRWLAADAFAWERPEELINTWDDSLVELFLEEYGAGLSRAQANAAIALRDELNKYCHATPDILDPLQVLTDPRWEAVRIKARSFVTAFETNLSE
;
A
#
# COMPACT_ATOMS: atom_id res chain seq x y z
N MET A 1 18.78 13.00 8.89
CA MET A 1 19.30 12.49 7.60
C MET A 1 18.10 11.94 6.86
N ALA A 2 17.75 12.49 5.69
CA ALA A 2 16.63 11.95 4.93
C ALA A 2 16.99 10.53 4.46
N PRO A 3 16.06 9.57 4.46
CA PRO A 3 16.30 8.23 3.94
C PRO A 3 16.70 8.31 2.46
N THR A 4 17.53 7.38 1.98
CA THR A 4 17.87 7.35 0.56
C THR A 4 16.66 6.95 -0.28
N ARG A 5 16.70 7.28 -1.58
CA ARG A 5 15.68 6.88 -2.54
C ARG A 5 15.45 5.37 -2.55
N GLU A 6 16.51 4.59 -2.46
CA GLU A 6 16.44 3.13 -2.46
C GLU A 6 15.69 2.61 -1.23
N LEU A 7 15.96 3.19 -0.05
CA LEU A 7 15.29 2.80 1.19
C LEU A 7 13.80 3.17 1.14
N TRP A 8 13.45 4.37 0.67
CA TRP A 8 12.05 4.76 0.48
C TRP A 8 11.33 3.86 -0.52
N THR A 9 11.96 3.59 -1.66
CA THR A 9 11.39 2.71 -2.67
C THR A 9 11.17 1.31 -2.12
N SER A 10 12.14 0.75 -1.39
CA SER A 10 12.00 -0.57 -0.76
C SER A 10 10.84 -0.61 0.23
N ASN A 11 10.74 0.39 1.12
CA ASN A 11 9.69 0.44 2.13
C ASN A 11 8.30 0.53 1.48
N LEU A 12 8.15 1.36 0.44
CA LEU A 12 6.92 1.45 -0.33
C LEU A 12 6.64 0.13 -1.09
N VAL A 13 7.64 -0.51 -1.71
CA VAL A 13 7.38 -1.81 -2.35
C VAL A 13 6.90 -2.86 -1.33
N ASP A 14 7.50 -2.91 -0.15
CA ASP A 14 7.13 -3.88 0.89
C ASP A 14 5.73 -3.63 1.48
N ALA A 15 5.37 -2.37 1.72
CA ALA A 15 4.03 -2.02 2.17
C ALA A 15 2.97 -2.25 1.06
N ALA A 16 3.28 -2.01 -0.22
CA ALA A 16 2.36 -2.32 -1.31
C ALA A 16 2.19 -3.84 -1.49
N ARG A 17 3.25 -4.63 -1.33
CA ARG A 17 3.15 -6.11 -1.31
C ARG A 17 2.21 -6.58 -0.20
N ALA A 18 2.33 -5.99 0.99
CA ALA A 18 1.46 -6.27 2.12
C ALA A 18 -0.02 -5.98 1.83
N ILE A 19 -0.30 -4.83 1.21
CA ILE A 19 -1.64 -4.43 0.79
C ILE A 19 -2.16 -5.33 -0.34
N GLY A 20 -1.31 -5.77 -1.26
CA GLY A 20 -1.70 -6.62 -2.38
C GLY A 20 -2.00 -8.09 -2.02
N ASP A 21 -1.56 -8.55 -0.84
CA ASP A 21 -1.56 -9.96 -0.44
C ASP A 21 -2.77 -10.33 0.43
N THR A 22 -3.76 -10.97 -0.20
CA THR A 22 -4.99 -11.42 0.48
C THR A 22 -4.74 -12.55 1.49
N GLU A 23 -3.79 -13.45 1.23
CA GLU A 23 -3.53 -14.59 2.12
C GLU A 23 -2.79 -14.14 3.39
N ARG A 24 -1.85 -13.20 3.24
CA ARG A 24 -1.26 -12.51 4.39
C ARG A 24 -2.33 -11.79 5.21
N GLN A 25 -3.20 -11.00 4.58
CA GLN A 25 -4.25 -10.26 5.30
C GLN A 25 -5.19 -11.21 6.04
N ARG A 26 -5.64 -12.28 5.39
CA ARG A 26 -6.49 -13.30 6.02
C ARG A 26 -5.78 -13.95 7.21
N SER A 27 -4.54 -14.38 7.04
CA SER A 27 -3.79 -15.06 8.09
C SER A 27 -3.47 -14.15 9.28
N ARG A 28 -3.18 -12.86 9.04
CA ARG A 28 -2.81 -11.91 10.11
C ARG A 28 -4.00 -11.27 10.79
N TRP A 29 -5.08 -10.99 10.08
CA TRP A 29 -6.22 -10.27 10.65
C TRP A 29 -7.28 -11.19 11.28
N LEU A 30 -7.35 -12.46 10.86
CA LEU A 30 -8.34 -13.42 11.35
C LEU A 30 -7.76 -14.53 12.24
N ALA A 31 -6.48 -14.44 12.62
CA ALA A 31 -5.89 -15.42 13.53
C ALA A 31 -6.65 -15.45 14.87
N ALA A 32 -6.98 -16.65 15.34
CA ALA A 32 -7.87 -16.86 16.49
C ALA A 32 -7.17 -16.72 17.86
N ASP A 33 -5.87 -16.42 17.85
CA ASP A 33 -4.97 -16.42 18.98
C ASP A 33 -4.19 -15.09 19.07
N ALA A 34 -3.17 -15.02 19.91
CA ALA A 34 -2.31 -13.84 20.05
C ALA A 34 -1.58 -13.43 18.76
N PHE A 35 -1.74 -14.19 17.67
CA PHE A 35 -1.17 -13.90 16.36
C PHE A 35 -2.18 -13.19 15.43
N ALA A 36 -3.31 -12.70 15.92
CA ALA A 36 -3.97 -11.54 15.30
C ALA A 36 -3.21 -10.26 15.70
N TRP A 37 -2.05 -10.04 15.08
CA TRP A 37 -1.10 -8.99 15.47
C TRP A 37 -1.08 -7.78 14.53
N GLU A 38 -1.85 -7.80 13.44
CA GLU A 38 -2.00 -6.67 12.52
C GLU A 38 -3.49 -6.37 12.35
N ARG A 39 -3.86 -5.10 12.37
CA ARG A 39 -5.20 -4.64 12.00
C ARG A 39 -5.20 -3.97 10.62
N PRO A 40 -6.34 -3.95 9.90
CA PRO A 40 -6.43 -3.29 8.61
C PRO A 40 -5.93 -1.84 8.62
N GLU A 41 -6.30 -1.07 9.64
CA GLU A 41 -5.87 0.32 9.81
C GLU A 41 -4.35 0.46 10.00
N GLU A 42 -3.69 -0.47 10.68
CA GLU A 42 -2.23 -0.46 10.85
C GLU A 42 -1.52 -0.67 9.51
N LEU A 43 -2.04 -1.57 8.68
CA LEU A 43 -1.53 -1.78 7.33
C LEU A 43 -1.76 -0.55 6.45
N ILE A 44 -2.96 0.05 6.48
CA ILE A 44 -3.28 1.26 5.73
C ILE A 44 -2.36 2.42 6.13
N ASN A 45 -2.08 2.58 7.43
CA ASN A 45 -1.19 3.63 7.95
C ASN A 45 0.27 3.49 7.50
N THR A 46 0.70 2.32 7.02
CA THR A 46 2.02 2.19 6.36
C THR A 46 2.10 2.93 5.02
N TRP A 47 0.95 3.36 4.49
CA TRP A 47 0.78 4.06 3.21
C TRP A 47 0.12 5.43 3.38
N ASP A 48 0.53 6.17 4.41
CA ASP A 48 0.09 7.54 4.65
C ASP A 48 0.30 8.42 3.39
N ASP A 49 -0.71 9.21 3.04
CA ASP A 49 -0.71 10.01 1.82
C ASP A 49 0.37 11.08 1.83
N SER A 50 0.67 11.66 3.00
CA SER A 50 1.76 12.62 3.17
C SER A 50 3.14 11.98 2.90
N LEU A 51 3.32 10.69 3.22
CA LEU A 51 4.57 9.98 2.93
C LEU A 51 4.75 9.75 1.43
N VAL A 52 3.66 9.42 0.72
CA VAL A 52 3.71 9.23 -0.74
C VAL A 52 3.91 10.56 -1.46
N GLU A 53 3.26 11.62 -1.00
CA GLU A 53 3.45 12.96 -1.56
C GLU A 53 4.88 13.43 -1.41
N LEU A 54 5.45 13.31 -0.20
CA LEU A 54 6.84 13.65 0.04
C LEU A 54 7.80 12.79 -0.82
N PHE A 55 7.51 11.49 -1.01
CA PHE A 55 8.27 10.64 -1.93
C PHE A 55 8.26 11.14 -3.38
N LEU A 56 7.09 11.55 -3.86
CA LEU A 56 6.94 12.07 -5.22
C LEU A 56 7.58 13.45 -5.38
N GLU A 57 7.54 14.31 -4.35
CA GLU A 57 8.20 15.61 -4.35
C GLU A 57 9.73 15.47 -4.40
N GLU A 58 10.29 14.63 -3.55
CA GLU A 58 11.75 14.46 -3.42
C GLU A 58 12.37 13.65 -4.58
N TYR A 59 11.67 12.60 -5.03
CA TYR A 59 12.25 11.61 -5.95
C TYR A 59 11.46 11.39 -7.24
N GLY A 60 10.31 12.05 -7.42
CA GLY A 60 9.42 11.86 -8.57
C GLY A 60 10.06 12.16 -9.92
N ALA A 61 10.99 13.11 -9.97
CA ALA A 61 11.73 13.45 -11.19
C ALA A 61 12.58 12.28 -11.74
N GLY A 62 12.97 11.34 -10.88
CA GLY A 62 13.72 10.15 -11.26
C GLY A 62 12.85 8.92 -11.58
N LEU A 63 11.53 9.03 -11.46
CA LEU A 63 10.60 7.93 -11.73
C LEU A 63 10.21 7.89 -13.21
N SER A 64 10.01 6.68 -13.73
CA SER A 64 9.32 6.53 -15.00
C SER A 64 7.86 7.00 -14.87
N ARG A 65 7.24 7.35 -15.99
CA ARG A 65 5.81 7.69 -16.03
C ARG A 65 4.94 6.56 -15.47
N ALA A 66 5.31 5.31 -15.69
CA ALA A 66 4.58 4.15 -15.18
C ALA A 66 4.66 4.08 -13.64
N GLN A 67 5.84 4.27 -13.06
CA GLN A 67 6.05 4.32 -11.61
C GLN A 67 5.27 5.46 -10.96
N ALA A 68 5.38 6.68 -11.50
CA ALA A 68 4.67 7.85 -10.99
C ALA A 68 3.14 7.65 -11.03
N ASN A 69 2.61 7.16 -12.16
CA ASN A 69 1.18 6.88 -12.29
C ASN A 69 0.71 5.79 -11.32
N ALA A 70 1.51 4.74 -11.08
CA ALA A 70 1.15 3.68 -10.17
C ALA A 70 1.14 4.13 -8.71
N ALA A 71 2.11 4.98 -8.32
CA ALA A 71 2.16 5.61 -7.00
C ALA A 71 0.92 6.47 -6.73
N ILE A 72 0.59 7.36 -7.66
CA ILE A 72 -0.60 8.23 -7.59
C ILE A 72 -1.87 7.38 -7.52
N ALA A 73 -2.00 6.38 -8.39
CA ALA A 73 -3.20 5.54 -8.45
C ALA A 73 -3.43 4.75 -7.17
N LEU A 74 -2.38 4.25 -6.50
CA LEU A 74 -2.50 3.56 -5.23
C LEU A 74 -2.88 4.53 -4.10
N ARG A 75 -2.20 5.68 -3.99
CA ARG A 75 -2.53 6.73 -3.02
C ARG A 75 -4.00 7.14 -3.14
N ASP A 76 -4.44 7.48 -4.35
CA ASP A 76 -5.80 7.96 -4.59
C ASP A 76 -6.85 6.90 -4.23
N GLU A 77 -6.58 5.62 -4.49
CA GLU A 77 -7.52 4.54 -4.18
C GLU A 77 -7.58 4.26 -2.67
N LEU A 78 -6.46 4.31 -1.96
CA LEU A 78 -6.43 4.26 -0.50
C LEU A 78 -7.19 5.43 0.11
N ASN A 79 -6.95 6.66 -0.36
CA ASN A 79 -7.67 7.84 0.12
C ASN A 79 -9.17 7.72 -0.10
N LYS A 80 -9.63 7.21 -1.25
CA LYS A 80 -11.05 6.93 -1.47
C LYS A 80 -11.60 5.91 -0.49
N TYR A 81 -10.84 4.83 -0.23
CA TYR A 81 -11.25 3.80 0.71
C TYR A 81 -11.40 4.37 2.11
N CYS A 82 -10.38 5.07 2.62
CA CYS A 82 -10.38 5.70 3.95
C CYS A 82 -11.54 6.69 4.11
N HIS A 83 -11.82 7.55 3.12
CA HIS A 83 -12.96 8.46 3.18
C HIS A 83 -14.33 7.77 3.19
N ALA A 84 -14.41 6.53 2.69
CA ALA A 84 -15.65 5.77 2.56
C ALA A 84 -15.84 4.73 3.68
N THR A 85 -14.96 4.69 4.67
CA THR A 85 -14.95 3.72 5.76
C THR A 85 -14.77 4.41 7.11
N PRO A 86 -15.23 3.80 8.22
CA PRO A 86 -14.92 4.31 9.57
C PRO A 86 -13.43 4.15 9.90
N ASP A 87 -12.95 4.91 10.89
CA ASP A 87 -11.56 4.87 11.35
C ASP A 87 -11.15 3.50 11.93
N ILE A 88 -12.11 2.77 12.51
CA ILE A 88 -11.91 1.43 13.05
C ILE A 88 -12.56 0.43 12.10
N LEU A 89 -11.75 -0.46 11.55
CA LEU A 89 -12.17 -1.40 10.52
C LEU A 89 -12.41 -2.80 11.11
N ASP A 90 -13.43 -3.48 10.58
CA ASP A 90 -13.66 -4.91 10.84
C ASP A 90 -12.90 -5.74 9.79
N PRO A 91 -11.90 -6.54 10.17
CA PRO A 91 -11.14 -7.40 9.26
C PRO A 91 -11.97 -8.22 8.28
N LEU A 92 -13.08 -8.82 8.73
CA LEU A 92 -13.90 -9.67 7.87
C LEU A 92 -14.61 -8.86 6.80
N GLN A 93 -15.05 -7.65 7.16
CA GLN A 93 -15.66 -6.72 6.21
C GLN A 93 -14.62 -6.24 5.21
N VAL A 94 -13.43 -5.82 5.66
CA VAL A 94 -12.35 -5.37 4.75
C VAL A 94 -11.97 -6.46 3.76
N LEU A 95 -11.81 -7.72 4.20
CA LEU A 95 -11.41 -8.82 3.32
C LEU A 95 -12.40 -9.09 2.18
N THR A 96 -13.69 -8.85 2.44
CA THR A 96 -14.78 -9.09 1.48
C THR A 96 -15.27 -7.82 0.78
N ASP A 97 -14.73 -6.65 1.12
CA ASP A 97 -15.12 -5.38 0.53
C ASP A 97 -14.56 -5.24 -0.91
N PRO A 98 -15.42 -5.07 -1.93
CA PRO A 98 -14.95 -4.84 -3.30
C PRO A 98 -14.13 -3.55 -3.46
N ARG A 99 -14.33 -2.55 -2.60
CA ARG A 99 -13.54 -1.31 -2.59
C ARG A 99 -12.11 -1.59 -2.12
N TRP A 100 -11.94 -2.48 -1.14
CA TRP A 100 -10.62 -2.91 -0.72
C TRP A 100 -9.93 -3.75 -1.80
N GLU A 101 -10.66 -4.59 -2.55
CA GLU A 101 -10.09 -5.30 -3.69
C GLU A 101 -9.52 -4.34 -4.75
N ALA A 102 -10.19 -3.20 -5.00
CA ALA A 102 -9.66 -2.17 -5.88
C ALA A 102 -8.30 -1.62 -5.38
N VAL A 103 -8.17 -1.38 -4.08
CA VAL A 103 -6.90 -1.01 -3.43
C VAL A 103 -5.85 -2.09 -3.66
N ARG A 104 -6.18 -3.38 -3.44
CA ARG A 104 -5.24 -4.49 -3.66
C ARG A 104 -4.75 -4.57 -5.11
N ILE A 105 -5.63 -4.34 -6.08
CA ILE A 105 -5.27 -4.28 -7.50
C ILE A 105 -4.26 -3.15 -7.77
N LYS A 106 -4.48 -1.96 -7.21
CA LYS A 106 -3.54 -0.84 -7.36
C LYS A 106 -2.21 -1.12 -6.66
N ALA A 107 -2.24 -1.77 -5.50
CA ALA A 107 -1.04 -2.17 -4.78
C ALA A 107 -0.17 -3.15 -5.57
N ARG A 108 -0.79 -4.19 -6.15
CA ARG A 108 -0.09 -5.11 -7.06
C ARG A 108 0.47 -4.40 -8.29
N SER A 109 -0.28 -3.46 -8.86
CA SER A 109 0.17 -2.66 -10.00
C SER A 109 1.38 -1.78 -9.66
N PHE A 110 1.41 -1.19 -8.46
CA PHE A 110 2.56 -0.47 -7.93
C PHE A 110 3.78 -1.37 -7.83
N VAL A 111 3.65 -2.53 -7.18
CA VAL A 111 4.74 -3.50 -7.04
C VAL A 111 5.32 -3.87 -8.40
N THR A 112 4.47 -4.21 -9.37
CA THR A 112 4.91 -4.52 -10.75
C THR A 112 5.68 -3.36 -11.39
N ALA A 113 5.19 -2.12 -11.27
CA ALA A 113 5.83 -0.95 -11.88
C ALA A 113 7.23 -0.65 -11.31
N PHE A 114 7.45 -0.97 -10.03
CA PHE A 114 8.71 -0.73 -9.34
C PHE A 114 9.70 -1.90 -9.41
N GLU A 115 9.22 -3.14 -9.57
CA GLU A 115 10.08 -4.32 -9.71
C GLU A 115 10.48 -4.62 -11.15
N THR A 116 9.60 -4.37 -12.12
CA THR A 116 9.89 -4.68 -13.54
C THR A 116 10.99 -3.78 -14.13
N ASN A 117 11.24 -2.61 -13.52
CA ASN A 117 12.26 -1.65 -13.97
C ASN A 117 13.59 -1.76 -13.19
N LEU A 118 13.81 -2.80 -12.39
CA LEU A 118 15.10 -3.09 -11.74
C LEU A 118 16.02 -3.99 -12.60
N SER A 119 15.64 -4.25 -13.85
CA SER A 119 16.35 -5.14 -14.79
C SER A 119 16.92 -4.44 -16.03
N GLU A 120 16.95 -3.10 -16.05
CA GLU A 120 17.64 -2.30 -17.07
C GLU A 120 18.79 -1.51 -16.42
#